data_AF-A0A349LP84-F1
#
_entry.id   AF-A0A349LP84-F1
#
_cell.length_a   1.000
_cell.length_b   1.000
_cell.length_c   1.000
_cell.angle_alpha   90.00
_cell.angle_beta   90.00
_cell.angle_gamma   90.00
#
_symmetry.space_group_name_H-M   'P 1'
#
loop_
_entity.id
_entity.type
_entity.pdbx_description
1 polymer ?
#
loop_
_entity_poly.entity_id
_entity_poly.type
_entity_poly.pdbx_seq_one_letter_code
_entity_poly.pdbx_strand_id
1 'polypeptide(L)'
;MTAAQKKITLNPHYVSRLIGPLALAFEMDSQADVLESIDYADTLQCELVFNCLIRPGFDRLGESTKQEVKKSLGYLVENPECLPELIEEKLSLCGVHPDAHNLFLCELWKALFPLEGTSDYSSENCKTVNKPLAANQFAFSRPAGESLQDGLNKLHEKLLSQ
;
A
#
# COMPACT_ATOMS: atom_id res chain seq x y z
N MET A 1 -7.98 -12.58 36.05
CA MET A 1 -7.91 -13.52 34.91
C MET A 1 -7.52 -12.71 33.69
N THR A 2 -6.26 -12.78 33.25
CA THR A 2 -5.80 -12.07 32.05
C THR A 2 -6.37 -12.77 30.82
N ALA A 3 -7.21 -12.08 30.06
CA ALA A 3 -7.63 -12.55 28.75
C ALA A 3 -6.36 -12.83 27.93
N ALA A 4 -6.22 -14.04 27.39
CA ALA A 4 -5.12 -14.35 26.48
C ALA A 4 -5.20 -13.36 25.31
N GLN A 5 -4.29 -12.39 25.27
CA GLN A 5 -4.15 -11.47 24.13
C GLN A 5 -3.98 -12.32 22.88
N LYS A 6 -4.98 -12.24 21.99
CA LYS A 6 -4.98 -13.00 20.75
C LYS A 6 -3.89 -12.43 19.86
N LYS A 7 -2.76 -13.13 19.75
CA LYS A 7 -1.68 -12.74 18.85
C LYS A 7 -2.18 -12.70 17.40
N ILE A 8 -1.94 -11.59 16.72
CA ILE A 8 -2.29 -11.37 15.32
C ILE A 8 -1.12 -11.82 14.45
N THR A 9 -1.37 -12.69 13.47
CA THR A 9 -0.35 -13.04 12.47
C THR A 9 -0.41 -12.03 11.32
N LEU A 10 0.75 -11.54 10.90
CA LEU A 10 0.90 -10.54 9.84
C LEU A 10 1.80 -11.06 8.72
N ASN A 11 1.59 -10.59 7.49
CA ASN A 11 2.47 -10.91 6.37
C ASN A 11 2.65 -9.69 5.46
N PRO A 12 3.84 -9.05 5.45
CA PRO A 12 4.09 -7.83 4.68
C PRO A 12 3.87 -7.99 3.18
N HIS A 13 3.93 -9.22 2.64
CA HIS A 13 3.62 -9.45 1.22
C HIS A 13 2.21 -8.98 0.82
N TYR A 14 1.25 -8.85 1.74
CA TYR A 14 -0.06 -8.25 1.43
C TYR A 14 0.09 -6.78 1.03
N VAL A 15 0.92 -6.01 1.73
CA VAL A 15 1.19 -4.60 1.41
C VAL A 15 2.04 -4.50 0.16
N SER A 16 3.08 -5.34 0.02
CA SER A 16 3.93 -5.39 -1.18
C SER A 16 3.13 -5.65 -2.46
N ARG A 17 2.16 -6.58 -2.41
CA ARG A 17 1.26 -6.85 -3.54
C ARG A 17 0.33 -5.68 -3.84
N LEU A 18 -0.13 -4.96 -2.81
CA LEU A 18 -0.99 -3.80 -2.96
C LEU A 18 -0.28 -2.63 -3.66
N ILE A 19 0.98 -2.37 -3.32
CA ILE A 19 1.80 -1.31 -3.94
C ILE A 19 2.46 -1.76 -5.27
N GLY A 20 2.39 -3.06 -5.59
CA GLY A 20 2.98 -3.64 -6.80
C GLY A 20 2.59 -2.97 -8.12
N PRO A 21 1.32 -2.57 -8.35
CA PRO A 21 0.94 -1.83 -9.55
C PRO A 21 1.68 -0.51 -9.75
N LEU A 22 2.00 0.20 -8.65
CA LEU A 22 2.79 1.42 -8.72
C LEU A 22 4.23 1.12 -9.15
N ALA A 23 4.86 0.11 -8.54
CA ALA A 23 6.21 -0.31 -8.93
C ALA A 23 6.27 -0.75 -10.40
N LEU A 24 5.25 -1.47 -10.87
CA LEU A 24 5.15 -1.86 -12.28
C LEU A 24 5.01 -0.63 -13.19
N ALA A 25 4.29 0.40 -12.76
CA ALA A 25 4.13 1.63 -13.54
C ALA A 25 5.44 2.42 -13.67
N PHE A 26 6.28 2.44 -12.62
CA PHE A 26 7.62 3.03 -12.69
C PHE A 26 8.55 2.33 -13.67
N GLU A 27 8.38 1.02 -13.86
CA GLU A 27 9.13 0.24 -14.85
C GLU A 27 8.62 0.44 -16.30
N MET A 28 7.47 1.10 -16.49
CA MET A 28 6.91 1.36 -17.82
C MET A 28 7.45 2.68 -18.38
N ASP A 29 8.40 2.61 -19.32
CA ASP A 29 9.04 3.75 -19.99
C ASP A 29 8.08 4.82 -20.54
N SER A 30 6.85 4.44 -20.90
CA SER A 30 5.92 5.33 -21.60
C SER A 30 5.32 6.46 -20.76
N GLN A 31 5.42 6.41 -19.42
CA GLN A 31 4.94 7.46 -18.49
C GLN A 31 5.79 7.57 -17.20
N ALA A 32 7.08 7.22 -17.28
CA ALA A 32 7.99 7.35 -16.15
C ALA A 32 8.10 8.80 -15.66
N ASP A 33 8.02 9.76 -16.57
CA ASP A 33 8.03 11.21 -16.32
C ASP A 33 6.90 11.67 -15.38
N VAL A 34 5.69 11.13 -15.55
CA VAL A 34 4.54 11.45 -14.70
C VAL A 34 4.83 11.06 -13.25
N LEU A 35 5.36 9.87 -13.03
CA LEU A 35 5.62 9.33 -11.70
C LEU A 35 6.89 9.93 -11.07
N GLU A 36 7.92 10.21 -11.86
CA GLU A 36 9.14 10.91 -11.43
C GLU A 36 8.86 12.35 -10.98
N SER A 37 7.80 12.98 -11.49
CA SER A 37 7.39 14.33 -11.08
C SER A 37 6.66 14.38 -9.73
N ILE A 38 6.30 13.24 -9.16
CA ILE A 38 5.56 13.15 -7.90
C ILE A 38 6.49 13.41 -6.72
N ASP A 39 6.14 14.39 -5.89
CA ASP A 39 6.74 14.58 -4.58
C ASP A 39 6.03 13.69 -3.55
N TYR A 40 6.63 12.53 -3.24
CA TYR A 40 6.11 11.62 -2.22
C TYR A 40 6.29 12.14 -0.78
N ALA A 41 6.93 13.29 -0.58
CA ALA A 41 6.89 14.01 0.70
C ALA A 41 5.64 14.90 0.83
N ASP A 42 4.88 15.10 -0.26
CA ASP A 42 3.62 15.86 -0.25
C ASP A 42 2.39 14.96 -0.10
N THR A 43 1.53 15.29 0.87
CA THR A 43 0.32 14.53 1.18
C THR A 43 -0.67 14.50 0.02
N LEU A 44 -0.90 15.63 -0.65
CA LEU A 44 -1.90 15.70 -1.73
C LEU A 44 -1.46 14.87 -2.93
N GLN A 45 -0.17 14.91 -3.26
CA GLN A 45 0.39 14.11 -4.35
C GLN A 45 0.35 12.60 -4.04
N CYS A 46 0.66 12.21 -2.80
CA CYS A 46 0.47 10.82 -2.35
C CYS A 46 -0.99 10.36 -2.51
N GLU A 47 -1.94 11.17 -2.04
CA GLU A 47 -3.37 10.86 -2.16
C GLU A 47 -3.82 10.69 -3.62
N LEU A 48 -3.31 11.52 -4.54
CA LEU A 48 -3.60 11.40 -5.97
C LEU A 48 -3.12 10.07 -6.53
N VAL A 49 -1.86 9.69 -6.24
CA VAL A 49 -1.29 8.39 -6.64
C VAL A 49 -2.13 7.25 -6.09
N PHE A 50 -2.48 7.29 -4.80
CA PHE A 50 -3.24 6.21 -4.17
C PHE A 50 -4.63 6.06 -4.77
N ASN A 51 -5.34 7.16 -4.97
CA ASN A 51 -6.68 7.13 -5.52
C ASN A 51 -6.71 6.68 -6.98
N CYS A 52 -5.67 6.95 -7.77
CA CYS A 52 -5.62 6.59 -9.18
C CYS A 52 -5.04 5.19 -9.44
N LEU A 53 -4.06 4.74 -8.64
CA LEU A 53 -3.27 3.55 -8.95
C LEU A 53 -3.45 2.40 -7.95
N ILE A 54 -3.74 2.68 -6.68
CA ILE A 54 -3.79 1.66 -5.63
C ILE A 54 -5.22 1.32 -5.22
N ARG A 55 -6.03 2.35 -4.91
CA ARG A 55 -7.40 2.22 -4.42
C ARG A 55 -8.32 1.43 -5.37
N PRO A 56 -8.28 1.61 -6.71
CA PRO A 56 -9.11 0.81 -7.61
C PRO A 56 -8.83 -0.70 -7.50
N GLY A 57 -7.56 -1.08 -7.31
CA GLY A 57 -7.15 -2.45 -7.05
C GLY A 57 -7.61 -2.94 -5.68
N PHE A 58 -7.42 -2.12 -4.64
CA PHE A 58 -7.85 -2.41 -3.28
C PHE A 58 -9.36 -2.67 -3.17
N ASP A 59 -10.19 -1.84 -3.77
CA ASP A 59 -11.65 -1.92 -3.66
C ASP A 59 -12.23 -3.22 -4.20
N ARG A 60 -11.51 -3.84 -5.13
CA ARG A 60 -11.83 -5.13 -5.76
C ARG A 60 -11.35 -6.34 -4.96
N LEU A 61 -10.51 -6.17 -3.94
CA LEU A 61 -10.06 -7.29 -3.11
C LEU A 61 -11.24 -7.96 -2.41
N GLY A 62 -11.11 -9.25 -2.17
CA GLY A 62 -12.02 -9.96 -1.27
C GLY A 62 -11.86 -9.47 0.16
N GLU A 63 -12.93 -9.54 0.96
CA GLU A 63 -12.94 -9.01 2.33
C GLU A 63 -11.83 -9.60 3.18
N SER A 64 -11.59 -10.91 3.08
CA SER A 64 -10.47 -11.57 3.76
C SER A 64 -9.11 -10.95 3.40
N THR A 65 -8.89 -10.61 2.12
CA THR A 65 -7.64 -10.00 1.67
C THR A 65 -7.52 -8.56 2.16
N LYS A 66 -8.63 -7.78 2.16
CA LYS A 66 -8.65 -6.43 2.74
C LYS A 66 -8.28 -6.45 4.23
N GLN A 67 -8.79 -7.42 4.98
CA GLN A 67 -8.44 -7.58 6.39
C GLN A 67 -6.95 -7.90 6.59
N GLU A 68 -6.34 -8.74 5.74
CA GLU A 68 -4.90 -9.02 5.84
C GLU A 68 -4.01 -7.83 5.42
N VAL A 69 -4.44 -7.08 4.40
CA VAL A 69 -3.81 -5.79 4.02
C VAL A 69 -3.90 -4.81 5.18
N LYS A 70 -5.08 -4.64 5.78
CA LYS A 70 -5.30 -3.76 6.93
C LYS A 70 -4.35 -4.11 8.08
N LYS A 71 -4.35 -5.36 8.54
CA LYS A 71 -3.48 -5.80 9.63
C LYS A 71 -2.01 -5.51 9.32
N SER A 72 -1.57 -5.87 8.12
CA SER A 72 -0.16 -5.74 7.73
C SER A 72 0.25 -4.28 7.57
N LEU A 73 -0.57 -3.43 6.94
CA LEU A 73 -0.28 -2.01 6.78
C LEU A 73 -0.32 -1.26 8.11
N GLY A 74 -1.32 -1.54 8.95
CA GLY A 74 -1.45 -0.94 10.28
C GLY A 74 -0.21 -1.19 11.13
N TYR A 75 0.30 -2.42 11.13
CA TYR A 75 1.55 -2.75 11.82
C TYR A 75 2.75 -1.95 11.30
N LEU A 76 2.89 -1.79 9.98
CA LEU A 76 4.01 -1.05 9.40
C LEU A 76 3.95 0.44 9.75
N VAL A 77 2.75 1.02 9.82
CA VAL A 77 2.54 2.42 10.23
C VAL A 77 2.91 2.64 11.70
N GLU A 78 2.62 1.66 12.57
CA GLU A 78 2.92 1.80 14.01
C GLU A 78 4.36 1.49 14.38
N ASN A 79 5.08 0.76 13.53
CA ASN A 79 6.45 0.30 13.80
C ASN A 79 7.35 0.66 12.60
N PRO A 80 7.51 1.96 12.27
CA PRO A 80 8.28 2.41 11.10
C PRO A 80 9.75 2.01 11.16
N GLU A 81 10.31 1.82 12.36
CA GLU A 81 11.67 1.31 12.56
C GLU A 81 11.83 -0.18 12.23
N CYS A 82 10.72 -0.90 12.08
CA CYS A 82 10.68 -2.33 11.76
C CYS A 82 10.22 -2.59 10.32
N LEU A 83 10.49 -1.65 9.39
CA LEU A 83 10.11 -1.79 7.99
C LEU A 83 10.78 -3.03 7.36
N PRO A 84 10.00 -4.02 6.88
CA PRO A 84 10.58 -5.19 6.23
C PRO A 84 11.28 -4.80 4.92
N GLU A 85 12.46 -5.37 4.68
CA GLU A 85 13.28 -5.14 3.47
C GLU A 85 12.46 -5.24 2.17
N LEU A 86 11.55 -6.21 2.05
CA LEU A 86 10.71 -6.36 0.85
C LEU A 86 9.77 -5.18 0.60
N ILE A 87 9.37 -4.45 1.64
CA ILE A 87 8.54 -3.25 1.52
C ILE A 87 9.44 -2.07 1.18
N GLU A 88 10.58 -1.94 1.86
CA GLU A 88 11.59 -0.93 1.57
C GLU A 88 12.04 -0.97 0.10
N GLU A 89 12.46 -2.14 -0.39
CA GLU A 89 12.81 -2.36 -1.80
C GLU A 89 11.67 -1.98 -2.74
N LYS A 90 10.43 -2.34 -2.37
CA LYS A 90 9.27 -2.05 -3.21
C LYS A 90 8.95 -0.56 -3.26
N LEU A 91 9.13 0.17 -2.16
CA LEU A 91 8.99 1.62 -2.11
C LEU A 91 10.09 2.32 -2.91
N SER A 92 11.33 1.81 -2.85
CA SER A 92 12.43 2.31 -3.69
C SER A 92 12.16 2.11 -5.19
N LEU A 93 11.58 0.97 -5.59
CA LEU A 93 11.14 0.75 -6.98
C LEU A 93 10.02 1.71 -7.40
N CYS A 94 9.23 2.21 -6.45
CA CYS A 94 8.23 3.24 -6.67
C CYS A 94 8.80 4.66 -6.61
N GLY A 95 10.12 4.85 -6.65
CA GLY A 95 10.75 6.18 -6.56
C GLY A 95 10.57 6.89 -5.21
N VAL A 96 10.09 6.19 -4.17
CA VAL A 96 9.86 6.79 -2.85
C VAL A 96 11.18 6.82 -2.09
N HIS A 97 11.66 8.03 -1.78
CA HIS A 97 12.88 8.22 -1.02
C HIS A 97 12.73 7.71 0.43
N PRO A 98 13.79 7.16 1.07
CA PRO A 98 13.71 6.56 2.40
C PRO A 98 13.13 7.45 3.50
N ASP A 99 13.36 8.76 3.44
CA ASP A 99 12.78 9.73 4.39
C ASP A 99 11.25 9.88 4.27
N ALA A 100 10.69 9.57 3.11
CA ALA A 100 9.26 9.61 2.82
C ALA A 100 8.54 8.27 3.04
N HIS A 101 9.26 7.16 3.31
CA HIS A 101 8.65 5.83 3.44
C HIS A 101 7.55 5.78 4.50
N ASN A 102 7.80 6.33 5.69
CA ASN A 102 6.81 6.33 6.76
C ASN A 102 5.59 7.20 6.41
N LEU A 103 5.83 8.39 5.86
CA LEU A 103 4.75 9.29 5.41
C LEU A 103 3.88 8.59 4.36
N PHE A 104 4.51 7.99 3.35
CA PHE A 104 3.82 7.25 2.30
C PHE A 104 2.89 6.17 2.87
N LEU A 105 3.38 5.37 3.83
CA LEU A 105 2.57 4.31 4.46
C LEU A 105 1.44 4.88 5.33
N CYS A 106 1.69 5.99 6.03
CA CYS A 106 0.67 6.69 6.81
C CYS A 106 -0.45 7.25 5.91
N GLU A 107 -0.08 7.90 4.81
CA GLU A 107 -1.05 8.43 3.86
C GLU A 107 -1.79 7.29 3.12
N LEU A 108 -1.10 6.18 2.82
CA LEU A 108 -1.74 4.99 2.26
C LEU A 108 -2.78 4.40 3.23
N TRP A 109 -2.48 4.35 4.53
CA TRP A 109 -3.44 3.94 5.54
C TRP A 109 -4.67 4.82 5.54
N LYS A 110 -4.49 6.15 5.60
CA LYS A 110 -5.61 7.12 5.59
C LYS A 110 -6.45 7.01 4.33
N ALA A 111 -5.83 6.79 3.17
CA ALA A 111 -6.54 6.64 1.90
C ALA A 111 -7.44 5.39 1.87
N LEU A 112 -6.99 4.28 2.46
CA LEU A 112 -7.69 3.00 2.42
C LEU A 112 -8.65 2.80 3.61
N PHE A 113 -8.33 3.38 4.77
CA PHE A 113 -9.05 3.19 6.04
C PHE A 113 -9.30 4.54 6.77
N PRO A 114 -9.97 5.52 6.14
CA PRO A 114 -10.04 6.90 6.64
C PRO A 114 -10.74 7.09 7.99
N LEU A 115 -11.49 6.08 8.46
CA LEU A 115 -12.25 6.11 9.72
C LEU A 115 -11.65 5.20 10.79
N GLU A 116 -10.48 4.60 10.54
CA GLU A 116 -9.93 3.55 11.38
C GLU A 116 -8.59 3.97 11.98
N GLY A 117 -8.39 3.64 13.26
CA GLY A 117 -7.10 3.77 13.93
C GLY A 117 -6.22 2.54 13.74
N THR A 118 -4.91 2.70 13.93
CA THR A 118 -3.93 1.61 13.80
C THR A 118 -3.65 0.87 15.11
N SER A 119 -4.09 1.41 16.27
CA SER A 119 -3.66 1.05 17.64
C SER A 119 -3.67 -0.44 18.01
N ASP A 120 -4.43 -1.25 17.29
CA ASP A 120 -4.55 -2.70 17.52
C ASP A 120 -3.40 -3.51 16.90
N TYR A 121 -2.51 -2.88 16.13
CA TYR A 121 -1.49 -3.55 15.30
C TYR A 121 -0.06 -3.33 15.78
N SER A 122 0.14 -3.07 17.07
CA SER A 122 1.48 -2.87 17.65
C SER A 122 2.31 -4.17 17.68
N SER A 123 3.63 -4.02 17.84
CA SER A 123 4.57 -5.14 17.92
C SER A 123 4.31 -6.13 19.06
N GLU A 124 3.80 -5.68 20.19
CA GLU A 124 3.48 -6.53 21.35
C GLU A 124 2.37 -7.56 21.03
N ASN A 125 1.46 -7.21 20.13
CA ASN A 125 0.29 -8.01 19.78
C ASN A 125 0.49 -8.87 18.53
N CYS A 126 1.56 -8.64 17.77
CA CYS A 126 1.71 -9.16 16.42
C CYS A 126 2.85 -10.16 16.26
N LYS A 127 2.70 -11.08 15.31
CA LYS A 127 3.74 -11.99 14.83
C LYS A 127 3.87 -11.85 13.32
N THR A 128 5.01 -11.34 12.86
CA THR A 128 5.32 -11.20 11.45
C THR A 128 5.75 -12.54 10.86
N VAL A 129 5.16 -12.90 9.71
CA VAL A 129 5.48 -14.07 8.90
C VAL A 129 5.84 -13.59 7.51
N ASN A 130 7.14 -13.58 7.22
CA ASN A 130 7.64 -13.20 5.90
C ASN A 130 7.66 -14.42 4.96
N LYS A 131 6.51 -14.70 4.32
CA LYS A 131 6.38 -15.79 3.35
C LYS A 131 5.64 -15.29 2.12
N PRO A 132 6.12 -15.57 0.89
CA PRO A 132 5.40 -15.22 -0.33
C PRO A 132 3.95 -15.72 -0.32
N LEU A 133 3.03 -14.87 -0.78
CA LEU A 133 1.62 -15.22 -0.90
C LEU A 133 1.40 -16.16 -2.08
N ALA A 134 0.70 -17.26 -1.84
CA ALA A 134 0.12 -18.09 -2.90
C ALA A 134 -0.98 -17.31 -3.64
N ALA A 135 -1.26 -17.70 -4.89
CA ALA A 135 -2.20 -16.99 -5.76
C ALA A 135 -3.62 -16.85 -5.17
N ASN A 136 -4.06 -17.82 -4.37
CA ASN A 136 -5.36 -17.80 -3.70
C ASN A 136 -5.39 -16.96 -2.40
N GLN A 137 -4.24 -16.53 -1.89
CA GLN A 137 -4.16 -15.76 -0.64
C GLN A 137 -4.36 -14.26 -0.86
N PHE A 138 -4.10 -13.77 -2.07
CA PHE A 138 -4.36 -12.38 -2.48
C PHE A 138 -5.44 -12.40 -3.58
N ALA A 139 -6.70 -12.42 -3.15
CA ALA A 139 -7.82 -12.71 -4.04
C ALA A 139 -8.66 -11.46 -4.34
N PHE A 140 -9.08 -11.31 -5.59
CA PHE A 140 -10.05 -10.31 -6.01
C PHE A 140 -11.46 -10.90 -5.97
N SER A 141 -12.42 -10.13 -5.44
CA SER A 141 -13.85 -10.45 -5.46
C SER A 141 -14.54 -10.00 -6.75
N ARG A 142 -13.91 -9.07 -7.49
CA ARG A 142 -14.47 -8.45 -8.69
C ARG A 142 -13.43 -8.35 -9.82
N PRO A 143 -13.84 -8.49 -11.10
CA PRO A 143 -12.95 -8.33 -12.25
C PRO A 143 -12.42 -6.89 -12.32
N ALA A 144 -11.39 -6.67 -13.16
CA ALA A 144 -10.84 -5.34 -13.39
C ALA A 144 -11.85 -4.45 -14.09
N GLY A 145 -12.07 -3.26 -13.54
CA GLY A 145 -12.91 -2.23 -14.15
C GLY A 145 -12.12 -1.28 -15.05
N GLU A 146 -10.84 -1.09 -14.77
CA GLU A 146 -9.93 -0.22 -15.50
C GLU A 146 -8.53 -0.84 -15.53
N SER A 147 -7.74 -0.47 -16.55
CA SER A 147 -6.36 -0.89 -16.71
C SER A 147 -5.39 0.00 -15.92
N LEU A 148 -4.15 -0.44 -15.75
CA LEU A 148 -3.09 0.39 -15.17
C LEU A 148 -2.88 1.68 -15.98
N GLN A 149 -2.97 1.58 -17.31
CA GLN A 149 -2.85 2.72 -18.22
C GLN A 149 -3.96 3.76 -18.00
N ASP A 150 -5.19 3.32 -17.75
CA ASP A 150 -6.30 4.23 -17.44
C ASP A 150 -6.04 4.99 -16.14
N GLY A 151 -5.49 4.31 -15.12
CA GLY A 151 -5.08 4.93 -13.87
C GLY A 151 -3.98 5.98 -14.04
N LEU A 152 -2.98 5.68 -14.88
CA LEU A 152 -1.88 6.60 -15.19
C LEU A 152 -2.36 7.84 -15.95
N ASN A 153 -3.23 7.66 -16.95
CA ASN A 153 -3.82 8.77 -17.69
C ASN A 153 -4.61 9.70 -16.75
N LYS A 154 -5.40 9.13 -15.83
CA LYS A 154 -6.14 9.92 -14.82
C LYS A 154 -5.22 10.69 -13.89
N LEU A 155 -4.10 10.08 -13.48
CA LEU A 155 -3.10 10.76 -12.65
C LEU A 155 -2.50 11.96 -13.39
N HIS A 156 -2.08 11.75 -14.64
CA HIS A 156 -1.52 12.80 -15.49
C HIS A 156 -2.51 13.95 -15.70
N GLU A 157 -3.77 13.66 -16.04
CA GLU A 157 -4.82 14.68 -16.20
C GLU A 157 -5.01 15.52 -14.92
N LYS A 158 -4.96 14.88 -13.75
CA LYS A 158 -5.11 15.56 -12.46
C LYS A 158 -3.92 16.46 -12.15
N LEU A 159 -2.69 16.04 -12.48
CA LEU A 159 -1.49 16.86 -12.28
C LEU A 159 -1.48 18.10 -13.17
N LEU A 160 -1.94 17.98 -14.42
CA LEU A 160 -2.04 19.12 -15.35
C LEU A 160 -3.13 20.15 -14.96
N SER A 161 -4.07 19.76 -14.09
CA SER A 161 -5.19 20.60 -13.67
C SER A 161 -4.94 21.42 -12.40
N GLN A 162 -3.75 21.31 -11.81
CA GLN A 162 -3.29 22.09 -10.65
C GLN A 162 -2.49 23.31 -11.08
#